data_AF-A0A7J3EE42-F1
#
_entry.id   AF-A0A7J3EE42-F1
#
_cell.length_a   1.000
_cell.length_b   1.000
_cell.length_c   1.000
_cell.angle_alpha   90.00
_cell.angle_beta   90.00
_cell.angle_gamma   90.00
#
_symmetry.space_group_name_H-M   'P 1'
#
loop_
_entity.id
_entity.type
_entity.pdbx_description
1 polymer ?
#
loop_
_entity_poly.entity_id
_entity_poly.type
_entity_poly.pdbx_seq_one_letter_code
_entity_poly.pdbx_strand_id
1 'polypeptide(L)'
;MPLMDAEDIAEFIALKCGNASKIVEIGVGFQFDVAIALKKRLPNTSIVVVDVNPDAVEEAKKLGLTAYVDNILTPNMEIYEGA
;
A
#
# COMPACT_ATOMS: atom_id res chain seq x y z
N MET A 1 10.66 -12.45 -7.90
CA MET A 1 11.83 -12.25 -7.01
C MET A 1 11.46 -11.07 -6.14
N PRO A 2 11.40 -11.22 -4.81
CA PRO A 2 11.20 -10.06 -3.95
C PRO A 2 12.30 -9.05 -4.26
N LEU A 3 11.94 -7.77 -4.42
CA LEU A 3 12.95 -6.73 -4.60
C LEU A 3 13.92 -6.80 -3.41
N MET A 4 15.23 -6.85 -3.66
CA MET A 4 16.25 -6.83 -2.60
C MET A 4 16.06 -5.65 -1.63
N ASP A 5 15.36 -4.61 -2.07
CA ASP A 5 15.17 -3.35 -1.34
C ASP A 5 13.78 -3.22 -0.68
N ALA A 6 12.82 -4.14 -0.90
CA ALA A 6 11.44 -3.93 -0.41
C ALA A 6 11.34 -3.94 1.12
N GLU A 7 12.10 -4.81 1.78
CA GLU A 7 12.16 -4.85 3.24
C GLU A 7 12.87 -3.63 3.83
N ASP A 8 13.94 -3.15 3.17
CA ASP A 8 14.66 -1.94 3.60
C ASP A 8 13.79 -0.68 3.43
N ILE A 9 13.03 -0.59 2.34
CA ILE A 9 12.04 0.47 2.12
C ILE A 9 10.93 0.39 3.19
N ALA A 10 10.39 -0.81 3.44
CA ALA A 10 9.37 -1.00 4.46
C ALA A 10 9.87 -0.67 5.87
N GLU A 11 11.12 -1.01 6.18
CA GLU A 11 11.77 -0.63 7.44
C GLU A 11 11.92 0.88 7.55
N PHE A 12 12.41 1.54 6.50
CA PHE A 12 12.53 3.00 6.48
C PHE A 12 11.18 3.68 6.69
N ILE A 13 10.14 3.25 5.99
CA ILE A 13 8.79 3.78 6.15
C ILE A 13 8.27 3.50 7.56
N ALA A 14 8.44 2.29 8.11
CA ALA A 14 8.01 1.97 9.47
C ALA A 14 8.72 2.83 10.53
N LEU A 15 10.00 3.16 10.33
CA LEU A 15 10.74 4.05 11.21
C LEU A 15 10.24 5.50 11.16
N LYS A 16 9.79 5.97 9.99
CA LYS A 16 9.32 7.36 9.79
C LYS A 16 7.84 7.55 10.08
N CYS A 17 7.04 6.52 9.81
CA CYS A 17 5.58 6.57 9.81
C CYS A 17 4.96 5.55 10.77
N GLY A 18 5.72 4.96 11.71
CA GLY A 18 5.24 3.88 12.58
C GLY A 18 4.07 4.24 13.51
N ASN A 19 3.79 5.53 13.69
CA ASN A 19 2.63 6.02 14.45
C ASN A 19 1.42 6.35 13.57
N ALA A 20 1.52 6.18 12.24
CA ALA A 20 0.42 6.45 11.33
C ALA A 20 -0.69 5.40 11.53
N SER A 21 -1.94 5.86 11.59
CA SER A 21 -3.12 4.98 11.61
C SER A 21 -3.39 4.36 10.24
N LYS A 22 -2.91 4.98 9.16
CA LYS A 22 -3.13 4.56 7.78
C LYS A 22 -1.94 4.97 6.91
N ILE A 23 -1.62 4.15 5.94
CA ILE A 23 -0.65 4.43 4.88
C ILE A 23 -1.29 4.03 3.55
N VAL A 24 -1.24 4.93 2.57
CA VAL A 24 -1.77 4.67 1.22
C VAL A 24 -0.62 4.69 0.22
N GLU A 25 -0.40 3.57 -0.47
CA GLU A 25 0.52 3.49 -1.60
C GLU A 25 -0.24 3.81 -2.89
N ILE A 26 0.19 4.84 -3.60
CA ILE A 26 -0.41 5.31 -4.85
C ILE A 26 0.40 4.77 -6.02
N GLY A 27 -0.26 4.09 -6.96
CA GLY A 27 0.37 3.53 -8.15
C GLY A 27 1.18 2.27 -7.85
N VAL A 28 0.59 1.32 -7.12
CA VAL A 28 1.27 0.07 -6.69
C VAL A 28 1.70 -0.82 -7.87
N GLY A 29 1.03 -0.71 -9.02
CA GLY A 29 1.24 -1.59 -10.16
C GLY A 29 1.15 -3.06 -9.76
N PHE A 30 2.11 -3.88 -10.18
CA PHE A 30 2.22 -5.29 -9.81
C PHE A 30 3.35 -5.56 -8.79
N GLN A 31 3.80 -4.54 -8.06
CA GLN A 31 4.88 -4.65 -7.07
C GLN A 31 4.33 -4.48 -5.65
N PHE A 32 3.94 -5.59 -5.03
CA PHE A 32 3.23 -5.58 -3.75
C PHE A 32 4.13 -5.80 -2.52
N ASP A 33 5.41 -6.07 -2.74
CA ASP A 33 6.33 -6.54 -1.69
C ASP A 33 6.45 -5.54 -0.52
N VAL A 34 6.50 -4.23 -0.82
CA VAL A 34 6.60 -3.16 0.19
C VAL A 34 5.31 -3.10 1.02
N ALA A 35 4.14 -3.03 0.39
CA ALA A 35 2.85 -3.02 1.11
C ALA A 35 2.66 -4.26 1.99
N ILE A 36 3.07 -5.44 1.50
CA ILE A 36 3.02 -6.70 2.26
C ILE A 36 3.97 -6.65 3.46
N ALA A 37 5.19 -6.17 3.26
CA ALA A 37 6.17 -6.01 4.34
C ALA A 37 5.68 -5.01 5.40
N LEU A 38 5.14 -3.87 4.99
CA LEU A 38 4.54 -2.88 5.89
C LEU A 38 3.38 -3.45 6.69
N LYS A 39 2.48 -4.21 6.06
CA LYS A 39 1.34 -4.85 6.73
C LYS A 39 1.80 -5.82 7.82
N LYS A 40 2.93 -6.51 7.62
CA LYS A 40 3.52 -7.39 8.64
C LYS A 40 4.18 -6.61 9.78
N ARG A 41 4.86 -5.51 9.46
CA ARG A 41 5.63 -4.69 10.42
C ARG A 41 4.76 -3.77 11.27
N LEU A 42 3.66 -3.27 10.71
CA LEU A 42 2.77 -2.30 11.33
C LEU A 42 1.35 -2.88 11.46
N PRO A 43 1.12 -3.85 12.36
CA PRO A 43 -0.16 -4.57 12.44
C PRO A 43 -1.35 -3.68 12.85
N ASN A 44 -1.08 -2.51 13.44
CA ASN A 44 -2.10 -1.55 13.86
C ASN A 44 -2.31 -0.41 12.84
N THR A 45 -1.59 -0.42 11.73
CA THR A 45 -1.70 0.59 10.66
C THR A 45 -2.49 0.01 9.50
N SER A 46 -3.49 0.76 9.02
CA SER A 46 -4.23 0.39 7.81
C SER A 46 -3.36 0.61 6.58
N ILE A 47 -2.86 -0.48 5.98
CA ILE A 47 -2.10 -0.42 4.72
C ILE A 47 -3.08 -0.59 3.56
N VAL A 48 -3.18 0.44 2.73
CA VAL A 48 -4.04 0.48 1.54
C VAL A 48 -3.18 0.71 0.30
N VAL A 49 -3.47 0.01 -0.79
CA VAL A 49 -2.82 0.24 -2.08
C VAL A 49 -3.83 0.70 -3.12
N VAL A 50 -3.41 1.57 -4.03
CA VAL A 50 -4.28 2.16 -5.05
C VAL A 50 -3.58 2.09 -6.40
N ASP A 51 -4.33 1.74 -7.43
CA ASP A 51 -3.87 1.86 -8.82
C ASP A 51 -5.03 2.21 -9.75
N VAL A 52 -4.72 2.79 -10.91
CA VAL A 52 -5.71 3.03 -11.98
C VAL A 52 -6.02 1.74 -12.75
N ASN A 53 -5.09 0.78 -12.74
CA ASN A 53 -5.24 -0.51 -13.41
C ASN A 53 -6.05 -1.48 -12.53
N PRO A 54 -7.26 -1.91 -12.96
CA PRO A 54 -8.07 -2.85 -12.20
C PRO A 54 -7.41 -4.22 -11.99
N ASP A 55 -6.57 -4.68 -12.92
CA ASP A 55 -5.89 -5.97 -12.81
C ASP A 55 -4.87 -5.98 -11.66
N ALA A 56 -4.12 -4.89 -11.51
CA ALA A 56 -3.20 -4.69 -10.39
C ALA A 56 -3.94 -4.73 -9.04
N VAL A 57 -5.09 -4.07 -8.96
CA VAL A 57 -5.94 -4.03 -7.76
C VAL A 57 -6.53 -5.42 -7.45
N GLU A 58 -6.93 -6.18 -8.45
CA GLU A 58 -7.42 -7.54 -8.26
C GLU A 58 -6.32 -8.47 -7.72
N GLU A 59 -5.12 -8.42 -8.28
CA GLU A 59 -3.97 -9.18 -7.80
C GLU A 59 -3.57 -8.79 -6.37
N ALA A 60 -3.55 -7.49 -6.04
CA ALA A 60 -3.32 -7.03 -4.68
C ALA A 60 -4.31 -7.63 -3.68
N LYS A 61 -5.60 -7.68 -4.04
CA LYS A 61 -6.65 -8.30 -3.21
C LYS A 61 -6.44 -9.80 -3.02
N LYS A 62 -6.02 -10.52 -4.08
CA LYS A 62 -5.67 -11.96 -3.99
C LYS A 62 -4.52 -12.22 -3.02
N LEU A 63 -3.59 -11.28 -2.92
CA LEU A 63 -2.48 -11.30 -1.95
C LEU A 63 -2.88 -10.83 -0.55
N GLY A 64 -4.16 -10.51 -0.34
CA GLY A 64 -4.70 -10.12 0.96
C GLY A 64 -4.45 -8.67 1.34
N LEU A 65 -4.12 -7.79 0.40
CA LEU A 65 -4.03 -6.34 0.64
C LEU A 65 -5.42 -5.69 0.52
N THR A 66 -5.61 -4.59 1.25
CA THR A 66 -6.75 -3.68 1.02
C THR A 66 -6.39 -2.82 -0.19
N ALA A 67 -7.19 -2.89 -1.25
CA ALA A 67 -6.87 -2.22 -2.52
C ALA A 67 -8.09 -1.61 -3.21
N TYR A 68 -7.89 -0.49 -3.89
CA TYR A 68 -8.93 0.24 -4.62
C TYR A 68 -8.47 0.66 -6.01
N VAL A 69 -9.40 0.62 -6.97
CA VAL A 69 -9.21 1.27 -8.28
C VAL A 69 -9.57 2.73 -8.09
N ASP A 70 -8.61 3.62 -8.31
CA ASP A 70 -8.84 5.06 -8.23
C ASP A 70 -7.93 5.82 -9.20
N ASN A 71 -8.45 6.93 -9.73
CA ASN A 71 -7.69 7.85 -10.55
C ASN A 71 -7.33 9.07 -9.69
N ILE A 72 -6.05 9.24 -9.36
CA ILE A 72 -5.58 10.34 -8.50
C ILE A 72 -5.81 11.74 -9.08
N LEU A 73 -6.08 11.87 -10.38
CA LEU A 73 -6.45 13.15 -10.99
C LEU A 73 -7.91 13.54 -10.70
N THR A 74 -8.73 12.56 -10.31
CA THR A 74 -10.14 12.71 -9.90
C THR A 74 -10.43 11.76 -8.71
N PRO A 75 -9.79 11.99 -7.55
CA PRO A 75 -9.70 10.98 -6.50
C PRO A 75 -11.00 10.82 -5.71
N ASN A 76 -11.30 9.60 -5.29
CA ASN A 76 -12.22 9.38 -4.18
C ASN A 76 -11.51 9.66 -2.85
N MET A 77 -11.77 10.85 -2.28
CA MET A 77 -11.10 11.34 -1.06
C MET A 77 -11.29 10.43 0.17
N GLU A 78 -12.36 9.64 0.24
CA GLU A 78 -12.58 8.69 1.35
C GLU A 78 -11.47 7.63 1.44
N ILE A 79 -10.86 7.26 0.29
CA ILE A 79 -9.74 6.31 0.23
C ILE A 79 -8.51 6.88 0.94
N TYR A 80 -8.33 8.20 0.93
CA TYR A 80 -7.12 8.88 1.42
C TYR A 80 -7.29 9.49 2.81
N GLU A 81 -8.53 9.69 3.27
CA GLU A 81 -8.80 10.31 4.56
C GLU A 81 -8.10 9.57 5.71
N GLY A 82 -7.42 10.33 6.58
CA GLY A 82 -6.69 9.84 7.75
C GLY A 82 -5.34 9.16 7.47
N ALA A 83 -4.83 9.22 6.23
CA ALA A 83 -3.47 8.83 5.86
C ALA A 83 -2.44 9.94 6.15
#